data_AF-A0A965KVS8-F1
#
_entry.id   AF-A0A965KVS8-F1
#
_cell.length_a   1.000
_cell.length_b   1.000
_cell.length_c   1.000
_cell.angle_alpha   90.00
_cell.angle_beta   90.00
_cell.angle_gamma   90.00
#
_symmetry.space_group_name_H-M   'P 1'
#
loop_
_entity.id
_entity.type
_entity.pdbx_description
1 polymer ?
#
loop_
_entity_poly.entity_id
_entity_poly.type
_entity_poly.pdbx_seq_one_letter_code
_entity_poly.pdbx_strand_id
1 'polypeptide(L)'
;VVVASFASHVHRVQQVIDVAEKNNRKVAYVGRSMVRNMQMAEELGFLRVPDDLIIEKDDIDDYGDKVVLICTGSQGEPLSALSRIANGDHQIRIGKGDTVIMASSLIPGNEKSVYRVINELTRFGAKVVHKSNALVHVSGHASAGELLHCYEIVKPKNVMPIHGEWRHMRANADLAIESGLKERQTVIVENGMAVDLADGHADISGVVPCGYIYVDGQTVGEITENSLKDRLILGEEGFISVIVVIDAQSGKIVAGPDIHARGFTEDPNLFNEVKGDIETALTRAVKGGINGTHQLSQVVRRTIGSWVGEEHRRKPMIVPVVLEV
;
A
#
# COMPACT_ATOMS: atom_id res chain seq x y z
N VAL A 1 -5.10 -23.77 -17.33
CA VAL A 1 -4.25 -23.53 -16.12
C VAL A 1 -3.90 -22.06 -16.06
N VAL A 2 -3.90 -21.44 -14.89
CA VAL A 2 -3.53 -20.04 -14.70
C VAL A 2 -2.34 -19.96 -13.74
N VAL A 3 -1.29 -19.25 -14.11
CA VAL A 3 -0.12 -19.01 -13.27
C VAL A 3 0.00 -17.51 -13.03
N ALA A 4 -0.15 -17.11 -11.78
CA ALA A 4 0.02 -15.74 -11.35
C ALA A 4 1.43 -15.55 -10.77
N SER A 5 2.19 -14.61 -11.34
CA SER A 5 3.58 -14.34 -10.94
C SER A 5 3.92 -12.86 -11.10
N PHE A 6 4.99 -12.42 -10.44
CA PHE A 6 5.58 -11.12 -10.71
C PHE A 6 6.08 -11.06 -12.17
N ALA A 7 5.67 -10.02 -12.89
CA ALA A 7 6.08 -9.80 -14.28
C ALA A 7 7.58 -9.55 -14.46
N SER A 8 8.29 -9.20 -13.39
CA SER A 8 9.74 -9.03 -13.39
C SER A 8 10.50 -10.35 -13.23
N HIS A 9 9.84 -11.45 -12.84
CA HIS A 9 10.50 -12.72 -12.59
C HIS A 9 10.63 -13.55 -13.88
N VAL A 10 11.44 -13.06 -14.83
CA VAL A 10 11.63 -13.65 -16.17
C VAL A 10 11.96 -15.15 -16.11
N HIS A 11 12.90 -15.56 -15.25
CA HIS A 11 13.26 -16.97 -15.10
C HIS A 11 12.09 -17.88 -14.67
N ARG A 12 11.16 -17.37 -13.86
CA ARG A 12 9.96 -18.13 -13.49
C ARG A 12 9.04 -18.27 -14.69
N VAL A 13 8.89 -17.21 -15.49
CA VAL A 13 8.09 -17.27 -16.72
C VAL A 13 8.70 -18.25 -17.71
N GLN A 14 10.03 -18.25 -17.89
CA GLN A 14 10.73 -19.26 -18.70
C GLN A 14 10.40 -20.68 -18.26
N GLN A 15 10.45 -20.98 -16.96
CA GLN A 15 10.10 -22.30 -16.43
C GLN A 15 8.66 -22.71 -16.78
N VAL A 16 7.73 -21.75 -16.74
CA VAL A 16 6.33 -22.01 -17.12
C VAL A 16 6.21 -22.26 -18.63
N ILE A 17 6.91 -21.49 -19.46
CA ILE A 17 6.98 -21.65 -20.92
C ILE A 17 7.52 -23.03 -21.28
N ASP A 18 8.66 -23.43 -20.71
CA ASP A 18 9.30 -24.71 -20.97
C ASP A 18 8.38 -25.89 -20.61
N VAL A 19 7.63 -25.77 -19.51
CA VAL A 19 6.67 -26.79 -19.08
C VAL A 19 5.44 -26.79 -19.97
N ALA A 20 4.94 -25.63 -20.40
CA ALA A 20 3.81 -25.54 -21.32
C ALA A 20 4.14 -26.19 -22.67
N GLU A 21 5.30 -25.88 -23.25
CA GLU A 21 5.81 -26.49 -24.49
C GLU A 21 5.89 -28.02 -24.35
N LYS A 22 6.56 -28.52 -23.30
CA LYS A 22 6.69 -29.97 -23.04
C LYS A 22 5.34 -30.70 -22.92
N ASN A 23 4.29 -29.99 -22.51
CA ASN A 23 2.95 -30.54 -22.35
C ASN A 23 2.00 -30.20 -23.51
N ASN A 24 2.52 -29.67 -24.62
CA ASN A 24 1.74 -29.26 -25.79
C ASN A 24 0.60 -28.30 -25.43
N ARG A 25 0.89 -27.32 -24.56
CA ARG A 25 -0.04 -26.27 -24.16
C ARG A 25 0.41 -24.94 -24.73
N LYS A 26 -0.52 -24.18 -25.30
CA LYS A 26 -0.30 -22.79 -25.70
C LYS A 26 -0.24 -21.88 -24.48
N VAL A 27 0.45 -20.76 -24.61
CA VAL A 27 0.64 -19.78 -23.54
C VAL A 27 0.01 -18.45 -23.95
N ALA A 28 -0.71 -17.80 -23.04
CA ALA A 28 -1.18 -16.43 -23.23
C ALA A 28 -0.76 -15.55 -22.04
N TYR A 29 -0.17 -14.39 -22.34
CA TYR A 29 0.18 -13.40 -21.34
C TYR A 29 -1.05 -12.52 -21.01
N VAL A 30 -1.35 -12.37 -19.72
CA VAL A 30 -2.50 -11.57 -19.27
C VAL A 30 -2.05 -10.45 -18.33
N GLY A 31 -2.17 -9.23 -18.84
CA GLY A 31 -1.85 -7.99 -18.12
C GLY A 31 -0.72 -7.21 -18.77
N ARG A 32 -0.88 -5.88 -18.81
CA ARG A 32 0.04 -4.96 -19.52
C ARG A 32 1.50 -5.12 -19.12
N SER A 33 1.79 -5.22 -17.82
CA SER A 33 3.16 -5.39 -17.34
C SER A 33 3.76 -6.74 -17.70
N MET A 34 2.95 -7.81 -17.78
CA MET A 34 3.44 -9.13 -18.18
C MET A 34 3.84 -9.10 -19.65
N VAL A 35 2.96 -8.62 -20.53
CA VAL A 35 3.22 -8.50 -21.97
C VAL A 35 4.48 -7.66 -22.22
N ARG A 36 4.53 -6.45 -21.66
CA ARG A 36 5.66 -5.52 -21.85
C ARG A 36 6.98 -6.10 -21.36
N ASN A 37 7.01 -6.69 -20.17
CA ASN A 37 8.25 -7.21 -19.61
C ASN A 37 8.75 -8.44 -20.35
N MET A 38 7.85 -9.33 -20.81
CA MET A 38 8.25 -10.53 -21.54
C MET A 38 8.75 -10.20 -22.95
N GLN A 39 8.12 -9.24 -23.64
CA GLN A 39 8.62 -8.70 -24.91
C GLN A 39 10.04 -8.15 -24.76
N MET A 40 10.25 -7.28 -23.76
CA MET A 40 11.57 -6.72 -23.49
C MET A 40 12.59 -7.80 -23.08
N ALA A 41 12.19 -8.80 -22.32
CA ALA A 41 13.07 -9.90 -21.92
C ALA A 41 13.47 -10.78 -23.10
N GLU A 42 12.58 -10.99 -24.07
CA GLU A 42 12.85 -11.72 -25.30
C GLU A 42 13.81 -10.94 -26.21
N GLU A 43 13.56 -9.63 -26.42
CA GLU A 43 14.44 -8.74 -27.19
C GLU A 43 15.86 -8.69 -26.62
N LEU A 44 16.00 -8.72 -25.29
CA LEU A 44 17.28 -8.73 -24.59
C LEU A 44 17.91 -10.12 -24.47
N GLY A 45 17.22 -11.18 -24.91
CA GLY A 45 17.71 -12.57 -24.86
C GLY A 45 17.66 -13.23 -23.47
N PHE A 46 16.95 -12.66 -22.50
CA PHE A 46 16.72 -13.26 -21.18
C PHE A 46 15.55 -14.25 -21.14
N LEU A 47 14.68 -14.19 -22.15
CA LEU A 47 13.56 -15.09 -22.35
C LEU A 47 13.68 -15.75 -23.73
N ARG A 48 13.54 -17.06 -23.79
CA ARG A 48 13.45 -17.83 -25.03
C ARG A 48 12.03 -18.35 -25.17
N VAL A 49 11.37 -17.95 -26.23
CA VAL A 49 10.01 -18.37 -26.56
C VAL A 49 10.07 -19.23 -27.82
N PRO A 50 9.59 -20.48 -27.79
CA PRO A 50 9.45 -21.29 -29.00
C PRO A 50 8.43 -20.67 -29.97
N ASP A 51 8.70 -20.81 -31.27
CA ASP A 51 7.79 -20.36 -32.31
C ASP A 51 6.40 -20.97 -32.13
N ASP A 52 5.36 -20.18 -32.45
CA ASP A 52 3.94 -20.53 -32.34
C ASP A 52 3.46 -20.92 -30.93
N LEU A 53 4.25 -20.82 -29.86
CA LEU A 53 3.79 -21.20 -28.52
C LEU A 53 2.84 -20.17 -27.89
N ILE A 54 3.12 -18.89 -28.13
CA ILE A 54 2.32 -17.79 -27.59
C ILE A 54 1.11 -17.55 -28.49
N ILE A 55 -0.05 -17.42 -27.87
CA ILE A 55 -1.30 -17.05 -28.54
C ILE A 55 -1.82 -15.74 -27.97
N GLU A 56 -2.62 -15.02 -28.77
CA GLU A 56 -3.30 -13.84 -28.29
C GLU A 56 -4.42 -14.21 -27.32
N LYS A 57 -4.74 -13.27 -26.43
CA LYS A 57 -5.78 -13.47 -25.41
C LYS A 57 -7.17 -13.76 -26.02
N ASP A 58 -7.41 -13.27 -27.23
CA ASP A 58 -8.72 -13.37 -27.89
C ASP A 58 -8.88 -14.75 -28.56
N ASP A 59 -7.79 -15.49 -28.76
CA ASP A 59 -7.78 -16.84 -29.36
C ASP A 59 -7.84 -17.96 -28.31
N ILE A 60 -7.88 -17.63 -27.01
CA ILE A 60 -7.80 -18.62 -25.91
C ILE A 60 -8.88 -19.71 -26.03
N ASP A 61 -10.10 -19.32 -26.41
CA ASP A 61 -11.26 -20.22 -26.46
C ASP A 61 -11.10 -21.32 -27.54
N ASP A 62 -10.29 -21.08 -28.56
CA ASP A 62 -10.04 -22.04 -29.66
C ASP A 62 -9.18 -23.25 -29.23
N TYR A 63 -8.51 -23.15 -28.07
CA TYR A 63 -7.56 -24.17 -27.60
C TYR A 63 -8.06 -24.98 -26.39
N GLY A 64 -9.24 -24.66 -25.84
CA GLY A 64 -9.86 -25.36 -24.73
C GLY A 64 -8.90 -25.60 -23.55
N ASP A 65 -8.80 -26.86 -23.08
CA ASP A 65 -7.97 -27.22 -21.93
C ASP A 65 -6.46 -27.14 -22.18
N LYS A 66 -6.01 -26.86 -23.41
CA LYS A 66 -4.58 -26.83 -23.78
C LYS A 66 -3.95 -25.45 -23.62
N VAL A 67 -4.44 -24.64 -22.68
CA VAL A 67 -3.94 -23.27 -22.44
C VAL A 67 -3.34 -23.11 -21.05
N VAL A 68 -2.22 -22.38 -20.99
CA VAL A 68 -1.61 -21.82 -19.79
C VAL A 68 -1.67 -20.29 -19.86
N LEU A 69 -2.37 -19.68 -18.92
CA LEU A 69 -2.39 -18.23 -18.77
C LEU A 69 -1.30 -17.81 -17.81
N ILE A 70 -0.45 -16.86 -18.19
CA ILE A 70 0.55 -16.26 -17.30
C ILE A 70 0.11 -14.84 -17.01
N CYS A 71 -0.28 -14.57 -15.77
CA CYS A 71 -0.95 -13.33 -15.42
C CYS A 71 -0.28 -12.56 -14.28
N THR A 72 -0.52 -11.24 -14.26
CA THR A 72 -0.22 -10.37 -13.11
C THR A 72 -1.28 -10.49 -12.01
N GLY A 73 -0.99 -9.96 -10.83
CA GLY A 73 -1.96 -9.88 -9.74
C GLY A 73 -1.77 -10.89 -8.62
N SER A 74 -0.57 -11.42 -8.48
CA SER A 74 -0.28 -12.43 -7.46
C SER A 74 -0.28 -11.87 -6.03
N GLN A 75 -0.33 -10.53 -5.85
CA GLN A 75 -0.51 -9.85 -4.56
C GLN A 75 -1.95 -9.35 -4.33
N GLY A 76 -2.90 -9.71 -5.20
CA GLY A 76 -4.29 -9.32 -5.05
C GLY A 76 -4.54 -7.83 -5.30
N GLU A 77 -3.68 -7.16 -6.08
CA GLU A 77 -3.88 -5.76 -6.44
C GLU A 77 -5.22 -5.61 -7.19
N PRO A 78 -6.14 -4.72 -6.79
CA PRO A 78 -7.53 -4.74 -7.27
C PRO A 78 -7.68 -4.65 -8.80
N LEU A 79 -6.82 -3.88 -9.47
CA LEU A 79 -6.87 -3.65 -10.92
C LEU A 79 -6.00 -4.62 -11.73
N SER A 80 -5.33 -5.56 -11.08
CA SER A 80 -4.51 -6.57 -11.76
C SER A 80 -5.36 -7.59 -12.51
N ALA A 81 -4.71 -8.33 -13.41
CA ALA A 81 -5.38 -9.33 -14.24
C ALA A 81 -6.09 -10.39 -13.39
N LEU A 82 -5.37 -11.04 -12.46
CA LEU A 82 -5.96 -12.11 -11.64
C LEU A 82 -7.11 -11.60 -10.76
N SER A 83 -6.96 -10.45 -10.12
CA SER A 83 -8.03 -9.89 -9.26
C SER A 83 -9.30 -9.58 -10.05
N ARG A 84 -9.16 -9.03 -11.26
CA ARG A 84 -10.32 -8.79 -12.13
C ARG A 84 -10.98 -10.09 -12.58
N ILE A 85 -10.20 -11.11 -12.90
CA ILE A 85 -10.74 -12.44 -13.23
C ILE A 85 -11.48 -13.02 -12.02
N ALA A 86 -10.89 -12.95 -10.83
CA ALA A 86 -11.48 -13.44 -9.59
C ALA A 86 -12.75 -12.68 -9.19
N ASN A 87 -12.89 -11.40 -9.53
CA ASN A 87 -14.10 -10.62 -9.26
C ASN A 87 -15.16 -10.74 -10.36
N GLY A 88 -14.86 -11.39 -11.49
CA GLY A 88 -15.75 -11.46 -12.65
C GLY A 88 -15.73 -10.19 -13.54
N ASP A 89 -14.82 -9.25 -13.28
CA ASP A 89 -14.64 -7.99 -14.00
C ASP A 89 -13.65 -8.11 -15.19
N HIS A 90 -13.47 -9.32 -15.72
CA HIS A 90 -12.57 -9.62 -16.83
C HIS A 90 -13.28 -10.50 -17.87
N GLN A 91 -12.83 -10.42 -19.14
CA GLN A 91 -13.39 -11.25 -20.22
C GLN A 91 -13.14 -12.74 -19.98
N ILE A 92 -11.92 -13.08 -19.57
CA ILE A 92 -11.55 -14.41 -19.09
C ILE A 92 -12.28 -14.72 -17.79
N ARG A 93 -12.95 -15.88 -17.74
CA ARG A 93 -13.61 -16.41 -16.55
C ARG A 93 -12.90 -17.68 -16.08
N ILE A 94 -12.83 -17.87 -14.78
CA ILE A 94 -12.25 -19.05 -14.13
C ILE A 94 -13.37 -19.78 -13.39
N GLY A 95 -13.37 -21.11 -13.44
CA GLY A 95 -14.38 -21.90 -12.74
C GLY A 95 -13.95 -23.33 -12.42
N LYS A 96 -14.95 -24.21 -12.34
CA LYS A 96 -14.75 -25.63 -12.03
C LYS A 96 -13.88 -26.30 -13.09
N GLY A 97 -12.82 -26.97 -12.66
CA GLY A 97 -11.86 -27.66 -13.53
C GLY A 97 -10.57 -26.86 -13.76
N ASP A 98 -10.61 -25.55 -13.55
CA ASP A 98 -9.42 -24.71 -13.63
C ASP A 98 -8.52 -24.91 -12.42
N THR A 99 -7.21 -24.77 -12.66
CA THR A 99 -6.20 -24.69 -11.61
C THR A 99 -5.48 -23.36 -11.71
N VAL A 100 -5.47 -22.62 -10.60
CA VAL A 100 -4.78 -21.35 -10.44
C VAL A 100 -3.59 -21.54 -9.52
N ILE A 101 -2.39 -21.23 -10.01
CA ILE A 101 -1.13 -21.30 -9.28
C ILE A 101 -0.68 -19.89 -8.94
N MET A 102 -0.70 -19.55 -7.66
CA MET A 102 -0.13 -18.31 -7.14
C MET A 102 1.37 -18.53 -6.85
N ALA A 103 2.20 -18.26 -7.85
CA ALA A 103 3.64 -18.52 -7.82
C ALA A 103 4.46 -17.41 -7.08
N SER A 104 3.83 -16.76 -6.10
CA SER A 104 4.45 -15.73 -5.26
C SER A 104 4.23 -15.99 -3.77
N SER A 105 5.10 -15.42 -2.94
CA SER A 105 4.84 -15.26 -1.51
C SER A 105 3.93 -14.06 -1.25
N LEU A 106 3.32 -14.02 -0.07
CA LEU A 106 2.62 -12.84 0.43
C LEU A 106 3.65 -11.78 0.83
N ILE A 107 3.55 -10.59 0.25
CA ILE A 107 4.26 -9.41 0.77
C ILE A 107 3.48 -8.92 2.01
N PRO A 108 4.16 -8.63 3.14
CA PRO A 108 3.52 -8.12 4.33
C PRO A 108 2.60 -6.92 4.04
N GLY A 109 1.36 -6.99 4.51
CA GLY A 109 0.31 -5.98 4.26
C GLY A 109 -0.67 -6.34 3.15
N ASN A 110 -0.33 -7.28 2.26
CA ASN A 110 -1.19 -7.69 1.14
C ASN A 110 -2.03 -8.95 1.44
N GLU A 111 -1.96 -9.50 2.66
CA GLU A 111 -2.58 -10.78 3.02
C GLU A 111 -4.09 -10.75 2.77
N LYS A 112 -4.78 -9.70 3.22
CA LYS A 112 -6.23 -9.55 3.04
C LYS A 112 -6.63 -9.54 1.56
N SER A 113 -5.88 -8.83 0.72
CA SER A 113 -6.13 -8.72 -0.71
C SER A 113 -5.95 -10.07 -1.42
N VAL A 114 -4.86 -10.77 -1.10
CA VAL A 114 -4.60 -12.10 -1.67
C VAL A 114 -5.64 -13.11 -1.22
N TYR A 115 -6.00 -13.16 0.07
CA TYR A 115 -7.02 -14.10 0.56
C TYR A 115 -8.39 -13.83 -0.05
N ARG A 116 -8.74 -12.56 -0.34
CA ARG A 116 -9.98 -12.24 -1.07
C ARG A 116 -9.97 -12.86 -2.47
N VAL A 117 -8.88 -12.72 -3.22
CA VAL A 117 -8.73 -13.35 -4.54
C VAL A 117 -8.82 -14.87 -4.45
N ILE A 118 -8.13 -15.49 -3.49
CA ILE A 118 -8.20 -16.95 -3.27
C ILE A 118 -9.65 -17.39 -3.00
N ASN A 119 -10.37 -16.65 -2.15
CA ASN A 119 -11.75 -16.96 -1.77
C ASN A 119 -12.68 -16.90 -2.99
N GLU A 120 -12.61 -15.86 -3.82
CA GLU A 120 -13.47 -15.77 -4.99
C GLU A 120 -13.13 -16.82 -6.05
N LEU A 121 -11.85 -17.09 -6.31
CA LEU A 121 -11.44 -18.17 -7.22
C LEU A 121 -11.95 -19.54 -6.73
N THR A 122 -11.84 -19.80 -5.42
CA THR A 122 -12.34 -21.02 -4.81
C THR A 122 -13.86 -21.09 -4.87
N ARG A 123 -14.55 -19.96 -4.66
CA ARG A 123 -16.00 -19.83 -4.76
C ARG A 123 -16.51 -20.20 -6.15
N PHE A 124 -15.77 -19.84 -7.21
CA PHE A 124 -16.09 -20.27 -8.58
C PHE A 124 -15.71 -21.73 -8.89
N GLY A 125 -15.13 -22.44 -7.92
CA GLY A 125 -14.83 -23.87 -8.02
C GLY A 125 -13.45 -24.19 -8.60
N ALA A 126 -12.58 -23.19 -8.75
CA ALA A 126 -11.21 -23.41 -9.21
C ALA A 126 -10.35 -24.01 -8.09
N LYS A 127 -9.39 -24.85 -8.48
CA LYS A 127 -8.36 -25.36 -7.57
C LYS A 127 -7.26 -24.32 -7.43
N VAL A 128 -7.06 -23.80 -6.22
CA VAL A 128 -6.03 -22.78 -5.95
C VAL A 128 -4.80 -23.41 -5.27
N VAL A 129 -3.63 -23.24 -5.89
CA VAL A 129 -2.33 -23.69 -5.41
C VAL A 129 -1.50 -22.48 -5.01
N HIS A 130 -1.00 -22.43 -3.78
CA HIS A 130 -0.24 -21.29 -3.24
C HIS A 130 0.77 -21.75 -2.18
N LYS A 131 1.63 -20.84 -1.73
CA LYS A 131 2.78 -21.14 -0.86
C LYS A 131 2.45 -21.97 0.38
N SER A 132 1.26 -21.82 0.99
CA SER A 132 0.93 -22.56 2.22
C SER A 132 0.45 -23.99 1.98
N ASN A 133 0.15 -24.37 0.73
CA ASN A 133 -0.30 -25.73 0.39
C ASN A 133 0.62 -26.45 -0.60
N ALA A 134 1.57 -25.74 -1.24
CA ALA A 134 2.54 -26.32 -2.16
C ALA A 134 3.81 -25.47 -2.28
N LEU A 135 4.91 -26.11 -2.69
CA LEU A 135 6.21 -25.47 -2.95
C LEU A 135 6.22 -24.83 -4.35
N VAL A 136 5.53 -23.70 -4.50
CA VAL A 136 5.38 -22.99 -5.79
C VAL A 136 6.15 -21.67 -5.86
N HIS A 137 6.87 -21.33 -4.80
CA HIS A 137 7.64 -20.08 -4.72
C HIS A 137 8.83 -20.24 -3.78
N VAL A 138 9.91 -19.55 -4.14
CA VAL A 138 11.11 -19.33 -3.33
C VAL A 138 11.39 -17.84 -3.28
N SER A 139 11.99 -17.37 -2.19
CA SER A 139 12.41 -15.98 -2.03
C SER A 139 13.44 -15.60 -3.10
N GLY A 140 13.42 -14.35 -3.55
CA GLY A 140 14.53 -13.77 -4.33
C GLY A 140 15.69 -13.27 -3.47
N HIS A 141 15.55 -13.33 -2.14
CA HIS A 141 16.56 -12.89 -1.17
C HIS A 141 17.16 -14.07 -0.43
N ALA A 142 18.46 -14.00 -0.17
CA ALA A 142 19.24 -14.99 0.56
C ALA A 142 18.72 -15.20 1.99
N SER A 143 18.65 -16.45 2.41
CA SER A 143 18.36 -16.85 3.80
C SER A 143 19.64 -16.81 4.65
N ALA A 144 19.51 -17.01 5.96
CA ALA A 144 20.63 -16.93 6.90
C ALA A 144 21.86 -17.76 6.49
N GLY A 145 21.67 -19.02 6.06
CA GLY A 145 22.77 -19.88 5.61
C GLY A 145 23.48 -19.38 4.35
N GLU A 146 22.74 -18.80 3.40
CA GLU A 146 23.31 -18.23 2.17
C GLU A 146 24.07 -16.91 2.47
N LEU A 147 23.57 -16.11 3.41
CA LEU A 147 24.25 -14.91 3.91
C LEU A 147 25.55 -15.26 4.65
N LEU A 148 25.51 -16.28 5.52
CA LEU A 148 26.69 -16.77 6.23
C LEU A 148 27.76 -17.27 5.23
N HIS A 149 27.34 -18.05 4.24
CA HIS A 149 28.24 -18.53 3.18
C HIS A 149 28.85 -17.36 2.38
N CYS A 150 28.08 -16.31 2.11
CA CYS A 150 28.60 -15.09 1.49
C CYS A 150 29.72 -14.46 2.34
N TYR A 151 29.54 -14.34 3.66
CA TYR A 151 30.57 -13.82 4.55
C TYR A 151 31.83 -14.70 4.60
N GLU A 152 31.68 -16.02 4.56
CA GLU A 152 32.81 -16.96 4.50
C GLU A 152 33.63 -16.84 3.21
N ILE A 153 32.98 -16.57 2.08
CA ILE A 153 33.63 -16.36 0.79
C ILE A 153 34.33 -14.99 0.75
N VAL A 154 33.59 -13.93 1.09
CA VAL A 154 34.07 -12.54 0.94
C VAL A 154 35.11 -12.20 2.00
N LYS A 155 35.00 -12.76 3.21
CA LYS A 155 35.85 -12.47 4.38
C LYS A 155 36.03 -10.97 4.61
N PRO A 156 34.92 -10.22 4.78
CA PRO A 156 34.98 -8.77 4.86
C PRO A 156 35.69 -8.29 6.13
N LYS A 157 36.37 -7.14 6.04
CA LYS A 157 36.95 -6.47 7.23
C LYS A 157 35.90 -5.71 8.04
N ASN A 158 34.85 -5.21 7.39
CA ASN A 158 33.71 -4.55 8.01
C ASN A 158 32.43 -4.93 7.23
N VAL A 159 31.28 -4.94 7.90
CA VAL A 159 29.98 -5.23 7.30
C VAL A 159 28.99 -4.13 7.68
N MET A 160 28.26 -3.63 6.69
CA MET A 160 27.11 -2.75 6.90
C MET A 160 25.87 -3.44 6.34
N PRO A 161 24.98 -4.01 7.17
CA PRO A 161 23.74 -4.59 6.71
C PRO A 161 22.85 -3.53 6.03
N ILE A 162 22.31 -3.87 4.86
CA ILE A 162 21.40 -3.00 4.09
C ILE A 162 20.15 -3.78 3.67
N HIS A 163 19.17 -3.07 3.09
CA HIS A 163 17.96 -3.64 2.48
C HIS A 163 17.11 -4.47 3.46
N GLY A 164 16.68 -3.85 4.57
CA GLY A 164 15.70 -4.43 5.48
C GLY A 164 15.32 -3.49 6.63
N GLU A 165 14.21 -3.79 7.30
CA GLU A 165 13.87 -3.16 8.58
C GLU A 165 14.92 -3.44 9.67
N TRP A 166 14.91 -2.67 10.76
CA TRP A 166 15.84 -2.80 11.89
C TRP A 166 16.05 -4.24 12.39
N ARG A 167 14.97 -5.03 12.51
CA ARG A 167 15.05 -6.44 12.91
C ARG A 167 15.86 -7.30 11.93
N HIS A 168 15.77 -7.03 10.63
CA HIS A 168 16.54 -7.75 9.62
C HIS A 168 18.00 -7.30 9.62
N MET A 169 18.26 -5.99 9.74
CA MET A 169 19.61 -5.44 9.80
C MET A 169 20.37 -5.98 11.02
N ARG A 170 19.71 -6.06 12.18
CA ARG A 170 20.25 -6.68 13.40
C ARG A 170 20.55 -8.16 13.21
N ALA A 171 19.58 -8.95 12.72
CA ALA A 171 19.81 -10.37 12.48
C ALA A 171 20.96 -10.63 11.48
N ASN A 172 21.07 -9.81 10.43
CA ASN A 172 22.17 -9.95 9.46
C ASN A 172 23.53 -9.52 10.07
N ALA A 173 23.54 -8.51 10.94
CA ALA A 173 24.74 -8.16 11.71
C ALA A 173 25.20 -9.31 12.61
N ASP A 174 24.26 -9.99 13.27
CA ASP A 174 24.55 -11.14 14.12
C ASP A 174 25.18 -12.29 13.30
N LEU A 175 24.67 -12.56 12.08
CA LEU A 175 25.27 -13.53 11.16
C LEU A 175 26.69 -13.15 10.73
N ALA A 176 26.96 -11.86 10.50
CA ALA A 176 28.31 -11.40 10.20
C ALA A 176 29.26 -11.63 11.40
N ILE A 177 28.79 -11.39 12.63
CA ILE A 177 29.57 -11.65 13.84
C ILE A 177 29.82 -13.16 14.02
N GLU A 178 28.81 -13.99 13.78
CA GLU A 178 28.93 -15.46 13.81
C GLU A 178 29.98 -15.97 12.81
N SER A 179 30.13 -15.31 11.66
CA SER A 179 31.17 -15.62 10.66
C SER A 179 32.61 -15.24 11.09
N GLY A 180 32.77 -14.61 12.25
CA GLY A 180 34.08 -14.28 12.84
C GLY A 180 34.43 -12.80 12.86
N LEU A 181 33.52 -11.90 12.44
CA LEU A 181 33.71 -10.46 12.62
C LEU A 181 33.47 -10.05 14.08
N LYS A 182 34.19 -9.04 14.55
CA LYS A 182 33.91 -8.42 15.85
C LYS A 182 32.72 -7.47 15.72
N GLU A 183 31.97 -7.28 16.80
CA GLU A 183 30.84 -6.33 16.84
C GLU A 183 31.21 -4.94 16.32
N ARG A 184 32.38 -4.41 16.69
CA ARG A 184 32.90 -3.11 16.21
C ARG A 184 33.14 -3.03 14.69
N GLN A 185 33.16 -4.15 13.99
CA GLN A 185 33.34 -4.24 12.54
C GLN A 185 32.00 -4.34 11.81
N THR A 186 30.89 -4.37 12.55
CA THR A 186 29.55 -4.47 12.02
C THR A 186 28.79 -3.18 12.31
N VAL A 187 28.58 -2.36 11.28
CA VAL A 187 28.01 -1.02 11.41
C VAL A 187 26.55 -1.07 10.95
N ILE A 188 25.61 -0.89 11.88
CA ILE A 188 24.18 -0.79 11.56
C ILE A 188 23.79 0.68 11.61
N VAL A 189 23.25 1.19 10.51
CA VAL A 189 22.93 2.61 10.35
C VAL A 189 21.52 2.81 9.84
N GLU A 190 20.98 4.02 10.06
CA GLU A 190 19.72 4.48 9.50
C GLU A 190 19.95 5.27 8.21
N ASN A 191 18.88 5.49 7.45
CA ASN A 191 18.93 6.35 6.26
C ASN A 191 19.48 7.73 6.63
N GLY A 192 20.41 8.23 5.81
CA GLY A 192 21.05 9.53 6.00
C GLY A 192 22.30 9.51 6.86
N MET A 193 22.56 8.45 7.63
CA MET A 193 23.83 8.35 8.36
C MET A 193 25.00 8.12 7.40
N ALA A 194 26.10 8.85 7.59
CA ALA A 194 27.34 8.71 6.85
C ALA A 194 28.32 7.79 7.60
N VAL A 195 28.98 6.91 6.86
CA VAL A 195 30.00 5.99 7.39
C VAL A 195 31.30 6.23 6.64
N ASP A 196 32.34 6.64 7.36
CA ASP A 196 33.68 6.77 6.81
C ASP A 196 34.37 5.40 6.86
N LEU A 197 35.03 5.03 5.76
CA LEU A 197 35.89 3.87 5.69
C LEU A 197 37.33 4.34 5.43
N ALA A 198 38.13 4.40 6.49
CA ALA A 198 39.52 4.84 6.44
C ALA A 198 40.43 3.77 7.05
N ASP A 199 41.54 3.46 6.38
CA ASP A 199 42.55 2.47 6.83
C ASP A 199 41.98 1.10 7.25
N GLY A 200 40.84 0.71 6.64
CA GLY A 200 40.15 -0.54 6.95
C GLY A 200 39.26 -0.50 8.20
N HIS A 201 38.99 0.67 8.76
CA HIS A 201 38.06 0.91 9.85
C HIS A 201 36.83 1.66 9.35
N ALA A 202 35.64 1.12 9.65
CA ALA A 202 34.37 1.76 9.36
C ALA A 202 33.84 2.42 10.64
N ASP A 203 33.55 3.72 10.60
CA ASP A 203 32.96 4.45 11.72
C ASP A 203 31.89 5.44 11.23
N ILE A 204 30.93 5.74 12.10
CA ILE A 204 29.84 6.65 11.78
C ILE A 204 30.39 8.08 11.89
N SER A 205 30.48 8.76 10.76
CA SER A 205 31.14 10.08 10.66
C SER A 205 30.17 11.26 10.69
N GLY A 206 28.87 11.02 10.49
CA GLY A 206 27.88 12.08 10.57
C GLY A 206 26.52 11.71 10.03
N VAL A 207 25.72 12.74 9.73
CA VAL A 207 24.37 12.61 9.18
C VAL A 207 24.19 13.61 8.04
N VAL A 208 23.66 13.11 6.93
CA VAL A 208 23.23 13.87 5.76
C VAL A 208 21.70 13.99 5.82
N PRO A 209 21.14 15.19 5.60
CA PRO A 209 19.69 15.35 5.53
C PRO A 209 19.08 14.43 4.46
N CYS A 210 18.15 13.59 4.88
CA CYS A 210 17.37 12.75 4.01
C CYS A 210 15.94 12.63 4.56
N GLY A 211 14.99 12.31 3.70
CA GLY A 211 13.60 12.18 4.08
C GLY A 211 12.77 11.60 2.95
N TYR A 212 11.49 11.33 3.24
CA TYR A 212 10.57 10.84 2.24
C TYR A 212 10.10 11.97 1.33
N ILE A 213 10.03 11.65 0.02
CA ILE A 213 9.35 12.48 -0.97
C ILE A 213 8.16 11.67 -1.45
N TYR A 214 6.95 12.13 -1.14
CA TYR A 214 5.72 11.48 -1.56
C TYR A 214 5.37 11.87 -3.00
N VAL A 215 4.80 10.92 -3.75
CA VAL A 215 4.34 11.12 -5.12
C VAL A 215 2.86 10.76 -5.18
N ASP A 216 2.04 11.66 -5.72
CA ASP A 216 0.60 11.45 -5.90
C ASP A 216 0.17 11.97 -7.28
N GLY A 217 -0.19 11.03 -8.16
CA GLY A 217 -0.48 11.33 -9.56
C GLY A 217 0.72 11.97 -10.26
N GLN A 218 0.54 13.22 -10.69
CA GLN A 218 1.58 14.01 -11.37
C GLN A 218 2.40 14.88 -10.41
N THR A 219 2.01 14.93 -9.14
CA THR A 219 2.61 15.80 -8.14
C THR A 219 3.73 15.06 -7.40
N VAL A 220 4.90 15.69 -7.31
CA VAL A 220 6.07 15.16 -6.61
C VAL A 220 6.44 16.11 -5.48
N GLY A 221 6.44 15.61 -4.24
CA GLY A 221 6.94 16.34 -3.06
C GLY A 221 6.02 17.39 -2.45
N GLU A 222 4.84 17.66 -3.01
CA GLU A 222 3.89 18.61 -2.37
C GLU A 222 3.09 17.95 -1.23
N ILE A 223 2.93 16.63 -1.25
CA ILE A 223 2.29 15.92 -0.14
C ILE A 223 3.25 15.87 1.03
N THR A 224 2.73 16.24 2.19
CA THR A 224 3.45 16.21 3.46
C THR A 224 2.85 15.17 4.38
N GLU A 225 3.56 14.81 5.46
CA GLU A 225 3.00 13.97 6.51
C GLU A 225 1.71 14.55 7.11
N ASN A 226 1.61 15.88 7.21
CA ASN A 226 0.38 16.55 7.65
C ASN A 226 -0.77 16.29 6.69
N SER A 227 -0.53 16.36 5.38
CA SER A 227 -1.53 16.03 4.37
C SER A 227 -2.01 14.58 4.48
N LEU A 228 -1.11 13.64 4.79
CA LEU A 228 -1.46 12.23 5.01
C LEU A 228 -2.27 12.05 6.30
N LYS A 229 -1.90 12.76 7.37
CA LYS A 229 -2.65 12.77 8.63
C LYS A 229 -4.07 13.30 8.46
N ASP A 230 -4.23 14.38 7.68
CA ASP A 230 -5.53 14.93 7.33
C ASP A 230 -6.39 13.92 6.56
N ARG A 231 -5.80 13.23 5.56
CA ARG A 231 -6.49 12.16 4.82
C ARG A 231 -6.90 11.00 5.73
N LEU A 232 -6.07 10.63 6.70
CA LEU A 232 -6.38 9.57 7.66
C LEU A 232 -7.59 9.94 8.53
N ILE A 233 -7.58 11.15 9.10
CA ILE A 233 -8.70 11.66 9.91
C ILE A 233 -9.99 11.69 9.06
N LEU A 234 -9.92 12.20 7.84
CA LEU A 234 -11.07 12.23 6.94
C LEU A 234 -11.59 10.82 6.60
N GLY A 235 -10.70 9.84 6.42
CA GLY A 235 -11.06 8.47 6.08
C GLY A 235 -11.64 7.66 7.25
N GLU A 236 -11.14 7.89 8.48
CA GLU A 236 -11.53 7.12 9.68
C GLU A 236 -12.65 7.81 10.47
N GLU A 237 -12.56 9.13 10.65
CA GLU A 237 -13.42 9.89 11.55
C GLU A 237 -14.44 10.74 10.80
N GLY A 238 -14.21 11.00 9.52
CA GLY A 238 -15.05 11.86 8.71
C GLY A 238 -14.81 13.35 8.96
N PHE A 239 -15.79 14.14 8.54
CA PHE A 239 -15.70 15.59 8.41
C PHE A 239 -16.99 16.26 8.85
N ILE A 240 -16.87 17.39 9.55
CA ILE A 240 -17.96 18.27 9.96
C ILE A 240 -17.61 19.71 9.58
N SER A 241 -18.43 20.34 8.74
CA SER A 241 -18.38 21.78 8.44
C SER A 241 -19.53 22.47 9.14
N VAL A 242 -19.25 23.62 9.76
CA VAL A 242 -20.28 24.45 10.40
C VAL A 242 -20.20 25.87 9.90
N ILE A 243 -21.29 26.35 9.33
CA ILE A 243 -21.40 27.68 8.75
C ILE A 243 -22.34 28.50 9.61
N VAL A 244 -21.86 29.65 10.09
CA VAL A 244 -22.63 30.57 10.91
C VAL A 244 -22.41 32.00 10.42
N VAL A 245 -23.49 32.74 10.24
CA VAL A 245 -23.46 34.18 9.96
C VAL A 245 -23.87 34.90 11.23
N ILE A 246 -23.03 35.81 11.71
CA ILE A 246 -23.25 36.57 12.94
C ILE A 246 -23.22 38.06 12.67
N ASP A 247 -24.03 38.80 13.41
CA ASP A 247 -23.96 40.26 13.46
C ASP A 247 -22.81 40.66 14.41
N ALA A 248 -21.83 41.39 13.89
CA ALA A 248 -20.60 41.70 14.64
C ALA A 248 -20.83 42.63 15.83
N GLN A 249 -21.93 43.40 15.85
CA GLN A 249 -22.22 44.37 16.91
C GLN A 249 -23.00 43.77 18.08
N SER A 250 -23.94 42.89 17.78
CA SER A 250 -24.86 42.29 18.74
C SER A 250 -24.49 40.86 19.15
N GLY A 251 -23.63 40.19 18.36
CA GLY A 251 -23.26 38.80 18.56
C GLY A 251 -24.39 37.80 18.31
N LYS A 252 -25.49 38.25 17.70
CA LYS A 252 -26.61 37.40 17.34
C LYS A 252 -26.31 36.69 16.04
N ILE A 253 -26.76 35.44 15.95
CA ILE A 253 -26.71 34.67 14.72
C ILE A 253 -27.81 35.20 13.80
N VAL A 254 -27.40 35.63 12.61
CA VAL A 254 -28.26 36.13 11.54
C VAL A 254 -28.71 34.98 10.63
N ALA A 255 -27.85 33.98 10.41
CA ALA A 255 -28.15 32.77 9.67
C ALA A 255 -27.27 31.58 10.11
N GLY A 256 -27.79 30.35 9.97
CA GLY A 256 -27.19 29.14 10.55
C GLY A 256 -27.54 28.99 12.05
N PRO A 257 -26.86 28.11 12.82
CA PRO A 257 -25.72 27.28 12.41
C PRO A 257 -26.12 26.13 11.48
N ASP A 258 -25.58 26.15 10.27
CA ASP A 258 -25.75 25.09 9.28
C ASP A 258 -24.60 24.09 9.38
N ILE A 259 -24.94 22.85 9.72
CA ILE A 259 -23.97 21.79 10.00
C ILE A 259 -24.05 20.74 8.90
N HIS A 260 -22.94 20.53 8.21
CA HIS A 260 -22.78 19.52 7.18
C HIS A 260 -21.76 18.47 7.60
N ALA A 261 -22.13 17.20 7.52
CA ALA A 261 -21.23 16.10 7.85
C ALA A 261 -21.09 15.11 6.69
N ARG A 262 -19.88 14.53 6.58
CA ARG A 262 -19.55 13.45 5.64
C ARG A 262 -18.70 12.41 6.37
N GLY A 263 -19.06 11.13 6.27
CA GLY A 263 -18.34 10.05 6.95
C GLY A 263 -18.47 10.03 8.49
N PHE A 264 -19.25 10.96 9.07
CA PHE A 264 -19.49 11.02 10.51
C PHE A 264 -20.83 10.35 10.89
N THR A 265 -21.94 10.84 10.35
CA THR A 265 -23.28 10.28 10.56
C THR A 265 -24.09 10.38 9.26
N GLU A 266 -25.04 9.45 9.09
CA GLU A 266 -26.06 9.53 8.03
C GLU A 266 -27.35 10.21 8.50
N ASP A 267 -27.54 10.39 9.82
CA ASP A 267 -28.70 11.08 10.37
C ASP A 267 -28.47 12.60 10.41
N PRO A 268 -29.20 13.39 9.61
CA PRO A 268 -29.06 14.85 9.60
C PRO A 268 -29.58 15.50 10.89
N ASN A 269 -30.41 14.82 11.68
CA ASN A 269 -31.03 15.40 12.88
C ASN A 269 -30.13 15.34 14.12
N LEU A 270 -29.09 14.50 14.10
CA LEU A 270 -28.17 14.33 15.23
C LEU A 270 -27.61 15.68 15.72
N PHE A 271 -27.31 16.59 14.79
CA PHE A 271 -26.71 17.87 15.13
C PHE A 271 -27.67 18.88 15.75
N ASN A 272 -28.98 18.61 15.80
CA ASN A 272 -29.93 19.52 16.45
C ASN A 272 -29.65 19.66 17.96
N GLU A 273 -29.04 18.65 18.57
CA GLU A 273 -28.63 18.64 19.99
C GLU A 273 -27.55 19.70 20.27
N VAL A 274 -26.56 19.84 19.38
CA VAL A 274 -25.42 20.76 19.57
C VAL A 274 -25.67 22.17 19.01
N LYS A 275 -26.71 22.37 18.18
CA LYS A 275 -27.02 23.69 17.61
C LYS A 275 -27.22 24.75 18.71
N GLY A 276 -28.04 24.44 19.72
CA GLY A 276 -28.29 25.36 20.83
C GLY A 276 -27.03 25.72 21.64
N ASP A 277 -26.12 24.77 21.78
CA ASP A 277 -24.84 24.99 22.46
C ASP A 277 -23.92 25.91 21.67
N ILE A 278 -23.91 25.79 20.33
CA ILE A 278 -23.16 26.69 19.44
C ILE A 278 -23.70 28.12 19.56
N GLU A 279 -25.03 28.30 19.52
CA GLU A 279 -25.66 29.61 19.65
C GLU A 279 -25.33 30.27 20.99
N THR A 280 -25.41 29.49 22.07
CA THR A 280 -25.11 29.94 23.43
C THR A 280 -23.63 30.31 23.58
N ALA A 281 -22.73 29.47 23.04
CA ALA A 281 -21.29 29.69 23.11
C ALA A 281 -20.86 30.95 22.33
N LEU A 282 -21.40 31.15 21.13
CA LEU A 282 -21.11 32.33 20.30
C LEU A 282 -21.64 33.61 20.95
N THR A 283 -22.89 33.61 21.43
CA THR A 283 -23.49 34.77 22.12
C THR A 283 -22.67 35.16 23.36
N ARG A 284 -22.22 34.16 24.13
CA ARG A 284 -21.37 34.37 25.31
C ARG A 284 -20.00 34.92 24.94
N ALA A 285 -19.39 34.41 23.87
CA ALA A 285 -18.09 34.84 23.39
C ALA A 285 -18.12 36.34 23.01
N VAL A 286 -19.09 36.76 22.20
CA VAL A 286 -19.20 38.16 21.77
C VAL A 286 -19.49 39.09 22.95
N LYS A 287 -20.42 38.72 23.85
CA LYS A 287 -20.67 39.49 25.10
C LYS A 287 -19.44 39.57 26.01
N GLY A 288 -18.58 38.56 25.97
CA GLY A 288 -17.30 38.51 26.68
C GLY A 288 -16.17 39.32 26.02
N GLY A 289 -16.46 40.03 24.92
CA GLY A 289 -15.49 40.85 24.19
C GLY A 289 -14.64 40.10 23.18
N ILE A 290 -14.97 38.85 22.85
CA ILE A 290 -14.31 38.11 21.77
C ILE A 290 -14.86 38.63 20.44
N ASN A 291 -13.99 39.23 19.65
CA ASN A 291 -14.31 39.79 18.33
C ASN A 291 -13.44 39.14 17.25
N GLY A 292 -13.98 39.05 16.04
CA GLY A 292 -13.26 38.56 14.87
C GLY A 292 -13.55 37.10 14.54
N THR A 293 -13.82 36.88 13.26
CA THR A 293 -14.21 35.60 12.66
C THR A 293 -13.32 34.42 13.07
N HIS A 294 -12.00 34.60 13.15
CA HIS A 294 -11.09 33.52 13.54
C HIS A 294 -11.32 33.03 14.98
N GLN A 295 -11.46 33.95 15.94
CA GLN A 295 -11.66 33.57 17.35
C GLN A 295 -13.02 32.91 17.55
N LEU A 296 -14.05 33.39 16.84
CA LEU A 296 -15.40 32.84 16.88
C LEU A 296 -15.46 31.46 16.20
N SER A 297 -14.75 31.26 15.09
CA SER A 297 -14.53 29.93 14.52
C SER A 297 -13.89 28.96 15.52
N GLN A 298 -12.93 29.39 16.34
CA GLN A 298 -12.36 28.54 17.40
C GLN A 298 -13.35 28.22 18.53
N VAL A 299 -14.30 29.10 18.81
CA VAL A 299 -15.39 28.81 19.76
C VAL A 299 -16.27 27.68 19.21
N VAL A 300 -16.74 27.82 17.96
CA VAL A 300 -17.53 26.77 17.29
C VAL A 300 -16.78 25.44 17.23
N ARG A 301 -15.49 25.47 16.86
CA ARG A 301 -14.65 24.26 16.82
C ARG A 301 -14.61 23.54 18.16
N ARG A 302 -14.44 24.27 19.26
CA ARG A 302 -14.35 23.71 20.60
C ARG A 302 -15.69 23.17 21.09
N THR A 303 -16.78 23.86 20.84
CA THR A 303 -18.13 23.40 21.21
C THR A 303 -18.43 22.05 20.55
N ILE A 304 -18.27 21.96 19.23
CA ILE A 304 -18.51 20.72 18.49
C ILE A 304 -17.50 19.65 18.85
N GLY A 305 -16.22 20.01 18.98
CA GLY A 305 -15.17 19.06 19.33
C GLY A 305 -15.41 18.42 20.70
N SER A 306 -15.95 19.18 21.66
CA SER A 306 -16.30 18.67 22.99
C SER A 306 -17.51 17.74 22.91
N TRP A 307 -18.59 18.19 22.26
CA TRP A 307 -19.80 17.38 22.05
C TRP A 307 -19.50 16.04 21.35
N VAL A 308 -18.77 16.06 20.22
CA VAL A 308 -18.39 14.83 19.51
C VAL A 308 -17.46 13.94 20.35
N GLY A 309 -16.53 14.55 21.09
CA GLY A 309 -15.59 13.82 21.93
C GLY A 309 -16.25 13.14 23.13
N GLU A 310 -17.22 13.80 23.77
CA GLU A 310 -17.89 13.33 24.97
C GLU A 310 -19.02 12.35 24.65
N GLU A 311 -19.90 12.70 23.71
CA GLU A 311 -21.11 11.91 23.42
C GLU A 311 -20.85 10.78 22.42
N HIS A 312 -19.97 11.02 21.44
CA HIS A 312 -19.71 10.06 20.36
C HIS A 312 -18.33 9.41 20.43
N ARG A 313 -17.43 9.89 21.32
CA ARG A 313 -16.06 9.38 21.48
C ARG A 313 -15.25 9.33 20.18
N ARG A 314 -15.49 10.30 19.30
CA ARG A 314 -14.87 10.42 17.97
C ARG A 314 -14.11 11.72 17.82
N LYS A 315 -13.26 11.81 16.79
CA LYS A 315 -12.43 13.00 16.52
C LYS A 315 -12.42 13.38 15.04
N PRO A 316 -13.59 13.74 14.46
CA PRO A 316 -13.67 14.15 13.07
C PRO A 316 -12.89 15.43 12.81
N MET A 317 -12.57 15.67 11.55
CA MET A 317 -12.09 16.98 11.13
C MET A 317 -13.24 17.98 11.23
N ILE A 318 -13.05 19.07 12.00
CA ILE A 318 -14.05 20.11 12.19
C ILE A 318 -13.56 21.40 11.54
N VAL A 319 -14.33 21.93 10.57
CA VAL A 319 -14.03 23.17 9.85
C VAL A 319 -15.18 24.17 10.04
N PRO A 320 -15.04 25.10 11.00
CA PRO A 320 -16.03 26.15 11.22
C PRO A 320 -15.75 27.39 10.38
N VAL A 321 -16.79 27.87 9.69
CA VAL A 321 -16.78 29.09 8.90
C VAL A 321 -17.75 30.07 9.54
N VAL A 322 -17.18 31.11 10.18
CA VAL A 322 -17.95 32.20 10.76
C VAL A 322 -17.84 33.42 9.86
N LEU A 323 -18.98 33.95 9.43
CA LEU A 323 -19.09 35.17 8.63
C LEU A 323 -19.68 36.28 9.49
N GLU A 324 -19.07 37.45 9.45
CA GLU A 324 -19.57 38.65 10.13
C GLU A 324 -20.31 39.54 9.12
N VAL A 325 -21.47 40.03 9.53
CA VAL A 325 -22.25 41.07 8.84
C VAL A 325 -22.49 42.27 9.75
#